data_AF-A0A3N7FQL8-F1
#
_entry.id   AF-A0A3N7FQL8-F1
#
_cell.length_a   1.000
_cell.length_b   1.000
_cell.length_c   1.000
_cell.angle_alpha   90.00
_cell.angle_beta   90.00
_cell.angle_gamma   90.00
#
_symmetry.space_group_name_H-M   'P 1'
#
loop_
_entity.id
_entity.type
_entity.pdbx_description
1 polymer ?
#
loop_
_entity_poly.entity_id
_entity_poly.type
_entity_poly.pdbx_seq_one_letter_code
_entity_poly.pdbx_strand_id
1 'polypeptide(L)' 'MSDIANSTSSSELPLGILPHQIRGSLFHFSQMTLVGHSSNSCTACCSTVVSEYRKR' A
#
# COMPACT_ATOMS: atom_id res chain seq x y z
N MET A 1 5.24 -22.72 12.83
CA MET A 1 5.37 -21.29 12.52
C MET A 1 5.13 -21.16 11.03
N SER A 2 3.92 -20.79 10.62
CA SER A 2 3.48 -20.85 9.22
C SER A 2 3.82 -19.55 8.50
N ASP A 3 4.68 -19.65 7.49
CA ASP A 3 5.07 -18.55 6.62
C ASP A 3 3.84 -17.96 5.90
N ILE A 4 3.57 -16.68 6.15
CA ILE A 4 2.55 -15.92 5.43
C ILE A 4 3.18 -15.54 4.08
N ALA A 5 2.80 -16.28 3.04
CA ALA A 5 3.16 -15.96 1.65
C ALA A 5 2.58 -14.59 1.28
N ASN A 6 3.44 -13.58 1.18
CA ASN A 6 3.08 -12.23 0.75
C ASN A 6 2.89 -12.24 -0.77
N SER A 7 1.64 -12.27 -1.23
CA SER A 7 1.28 -12.22 -2.65
C SER A 7 1.70 -10.88 -3.25
N THR A 8 2.93 -10.82 -3.76
CA THR A 8 3.49 -9.65 -4.45
C THR A 8 3.40 -9.89 -5.96
N SER A 9 2.35 -9.37 -6.59
CA SER A 9 2.31 -9.20 -8.05
C SER A 9 3.14 -7.96 -8.47
N SER A 10 4.32 -7.78 -7.88
CA SER A 10 5.22 -6.69 -8.26
C SER A 10 6.07 -7.19 -9.42
N SER A 11 5.84 -6.65 -10.62
CA SER A 11 6.76 -6.84 -11.74
C SER A 11 8.16 -6.42 -11.31
N GLU A 12 9.14 -7.30 -11.46
CA GLU A 12 10.54 -6.93 -11.26
C GLU A 12 10.93 -5.87 -12.30
N LEU A 13 11.35 -4.71 -11.80
CA LEU A 13 11.91 -3.63 -12.61
C LEU A 13 13.45 -3.71 -12.53
N PRO A 14 14.20 -2.99 -13.38
CA PRO A 14 15.66 -3.02 -13.35
C PRO A 14 16.30 -2.68 -11.99
N LEU A 15 15.57 -1.96 -11.13
CA LEU A 15 16.00 -1.59 -9.77
C LEU A 15 15.28 -2.41 -8.67
N GLY A 16 14.66 -3.53 -9.03
CA GLY A 16 13.87 -4.38 -8.13
C GLY A 16 12.38 -4.04 -8.14
N ILE A 17 11.71 -4.30 -7.02
CA ILE A 17 10.27 -4.12 -6.89
C ILE A 17 9.90 -2.65 -6.59
N LEU A 18 8.71 -2.23 -7.02
CA LEU A 18 8.08 -0.97 -6.59
C LEU A 18 6.97 -1.28 -5.56
N PRO A 19 7.26 -1.25 -4.24
CA PRO A 19 6.27 -1.57 -3.23
C PRO A 19 5.26 -0.43 -3.07
N HIS A 20 3.98 -0.78 -2.92
CA HIS A 20 2.94 0.18 -2.59
C HIS A 20 3.15 0.79 -1.19
N GLN A 21 3.52 -0.05 -0.22
CA GLN A 21 3.86 0.35 1.15
C GLN A 21 5.04 -0.46 1.69
N ILE A 22 5.88 0.17 2.51
CA ILE A 22 6.96 -0.47 3.25
C ILE A 22 6.71 -0.23 4.75
N ARG A 23 6.68 -1.30 5.55
CA ARG A 23 6.55 -1.21 7.02
C ARG A 23 7.73 -1.91 7.69
N GLY A 24 8.42 -1.18 8.56
CA GLY A 24 9.55 -1.68 9.32
C GLY A 24 9.25 -1.85 10.81
N SER A 25 10.02 -2.71 11.47
CA SER A 25 10.11 -2.83 12.92
C SER A 25 11.57 -2.76 13.34
N LEU A 26 11.91 -1.77 14.17
CA LEU A 26 13.27 -1.65 14.70
C LEU A 26 13.56 -2.71 15.76
N PHE A 27 12.59 -3.01 16.64
CA PHE A 27 12.76 -4.02 17.70
C PHE A 27 13.08 -5.42 17.14
N HIS A 28 12.45 -5.79 16.02
CA HIS A 28 12.69 -7.07 15.35
C HIS A 28 13.69 -6.99 14.19
N PHE A 29 14.23 -5.79 13.89
CA PHE A 29 15.06 -5.53 12.71
C PHE A 29 14.48 -6.13 11.41
N SER A 30 13.18 -5.91 11.17
CA SER A 30 12.46 -6.51 10.05
C SER A 30 11.74 -5.47 9.19
N GLN A 31 11.49 -5.82 7.93
CA GLN A 31 10.74 -5.01 6.98
C GLN A 31 9.80 -5.91 6.17
N MET A 32 8.60 -5.41 5.87
CA MET A 32 7.64 -6.04 4.96
C MET A 32 7.06 -5.05 3.96
N THR A 33 6.62 -5.56 2.82
CA THR A 33 5.90 -4.80 1.80
C THR A 33 4.43 -5.18 1.81
N LEU A 34 3.54 -4.20 1.64
CA LEU A 34 2.09 -4.39 1.69
C LEU A 34 1.42 -3.68 0.52
N VAL A 35 0.27 -4.21 0.09
CA VAL A 35 -0.64 -3.56 -0.84
C VAL A 35 -1.85 -3.07 -0.07
N GLY A 36 -2.09 -1.76 -0.10
CA GLY A 36 -3.26 -1.12 0.48
C GLY A 36 -4.24 -0.81 -0.64
N HIS A 37 -5.47 -1.30 -0.53
CA HIS A 37 -6.50 -1.00 -1.53
C HIS A 37 -7.20 0.31 -1.22
N SER A 38 -7.57 1.04 -2.26
CA SER A 38 -8.44 2.21 -2.13
C SER A 38 -9.78 1.82 -1.51
N SER A 39 -10.29 2.65 -0.60
CA SER A 39 -11.63 2.47 -0.04
C SER A 39 -12.61 3.48 -0.61
N ASN A 40 -13.81 3.02 -0.94
CA ASN A 40 -14.93 3.88 -1.35
C ASN A 40 -15.42 4.79 -0.21
N SER A 41 -15.08 4.47 1.05
CA SER A 41 -15.38 5.30 2.23
C SER A 41 -14.17 6.11 2.73
N CYS A 42 -13.07 6.16 1.97
CA CYS A 42 -11.90 6.93 2.37
C CYS A 42 -12.25 8.43 2.50
N THR A 43 -12.02 8.99 3.68
CA THR A 43 -12.28 10.41 3.98
C THR A 43 -11.30 11.38 3.30
N ALA A 44 -10.29 10.86 2.59
CA ALA A 44 -9.32 11.66 1.84
C ALA A 44 -9.46 11.54 0.32
N CYS A 45 -9.68 10.32 -0.22
CA CYS A 45 -9.58 10.07 -1.66
C CYS A 45 -10.81 9.45 -2.32
N CYS A 46 -11.92 9.23 -1.60
CA CYS A 46 -13.11 8.68 -2.25
C CYS A 46 -13.69 9.64 -3.29
N SER A 47 -14.46 9.10 -4.24
CA SER A 47 -15.03 9.87 -5.35
C SER A 47 -15.86 11.07 -4.86
N THR A 48 -16.63 10.90 -3.79
CA THR A 48 -17.39 12.00 -3.16
C THR A 48 -16.48 13.12 -2.69
N VAL A 49 -15.41 12.81 -1.94
CA VAL A 49 -14.47 13.81 -1.41
C VAL A 49 -13.80 14.58 -2.55
N VAL A 50 -13.25 13.86 -3.54
CA VAL A 50 -12.57 14.50 -4.67
C VAL A 50 -13.53 15.34 -5.52
N SER A 51 -14.76 14.87 -5.72
CA SER A 51 -15.77 15.60 -6.50
C SER A 51 -16.20 16.89 -5.81
N GLU A 52 -16.44 16.85 -4.50
CA GLU A 52 -16.81 18.05 -3.73
C GLU A 52 -15.66 19.04 -3.60
N TYR A 53 -14.42 18.57 -3.45
CA TYR A 53 -13.25 19.43 -3.43
C TYR A 53 -13.10 20.22 -4.73
N ARG A 54 -13.29 19.58 -5.90
CA ARG A 54 -13.16 20.24 -7.21
C ARG A 54 -14.26 21.24 -7.55
N LYS A 55 -15.42 21.16 -6.88
CA LYS A 55 -16.53 22.10 -7.11
C LYS A 55 -16.30 23.45 -6.43
N ARG A 56 -15.33 23.55 -5.53
CA ARG A 56 -15.01 24.74 -4.73
C ARG A 56 -13.66 25.28 -5.13
#